data_AF-A0A316HDJ0-F1
#
_entry.id   AF-A0A316HDJ0-F1
#
_cell.length_a   1.000
_cell.length_b   1.000
_cell.length_c   1.000
_cell.angle_alpha   90.00
_cell.angle_beta   90.00
_cell.angle_gamma   90.00
#
_symmetry.space_group_name_H-M   'P 1'
#
loop_
_entity.id
_entity.type
_entity.pdbx_description
1 polymer ?
#
loop_
_entity_poly.entity_id
_entity_poly.type
_entity_poly.pdbx_seq_one_letter_code
_entity_poly.pdbx_strand_id
1 'polypeptide(L)'
;MKINAKTAWLPIIITIVYAILISISIIIRLGNAIPPKPLLAAIEVTYILPIIYAVMVLKRLNEKKLTVATYTFAIFFDIALVLYYFFSKPSPGQYIAYLVLGALSVTLINIMIIQAFNLKTRQIVRPFCVYGFVFLLIAFFKLVGLLFMISHYGNTIFAATIPAEILLPIAMLYLFFGIKKYLKNVEAGEA
;
A
#
# COMPACT_ATOMS: atom_id res chain seq x y z
N MET A 1 4.78 -9.56 -18.63
CA MET A 1 5.04 -10.67 -17.68
C MET A 1 3.86 -11.64 -17.70
N LYS A 2 4.08 -12.94 -17.96
CA LYS A 2 3.02 -13.95 -17.90
C LYS A 2 2.67 -14.21 -16.44
N ILE A 3 1.47 -13.81 -16.02
CA ILE A 3 0.98 -14.07 -14.66
C ILE A 3 0.64 -15.56 -14.58
N ASN A 4 1.04 -16.23 -13.49
CA ASN A 4 0.80 -17.66 -13.17
C ASN A 4 1.21 -17.92 -11.72
N ALA A 5 0.97 -19.12 -11.19
CA ALA A 5 1.32 -19.44 -9.80
C ALA A 5 2.84 -19.33 -9.52
N LYS A 6 3.68 -19.58 -10.52
CA LYS A 6 5.15 -19.48 -10.40
C LYS A 6 5.61 -18.02 -10.27
N THR A 7 5.07 -17.13 -11.10
CA THR A 7 5.41 -15.69 -11.09
C THR A 7 4.81 -14.95 -9.90
N ALA A 8 3.76 -15.49 -9.27
CA ALA A 8 3.21 -14.96 -8.03
C ALA A 8 4.17 -15.05 -6.83
N TRP A 9 5.27 -15.81 -6.92
CA TRP A 9 6.32 -15.79 -5.90
C TRP A 9 7.15 -14.51 -5.89
N LEU A 10 7.31 -13.85 -7.05
CA LEU A 10 8.08 -12.62 -7.16
C LEU A 10 7.54 -11.49 -6.26
N PRO A 11 6.24 -11.12 -6.30
CA PRO A 11 5.70 -10.10 -5.39
C PRO A 11 5.74 -10.54 -3.93
N ILE A 12 5.70 -11.84 -3.62
CA ILE A 12 5.87 -12.35 -2.24
C ILE A 12 7.28 -12.06 -1.75
N ILE A 13 8.31 -12.41 -2.52
CA ILE A 13 9.72 -12.15 -2.19
C ILE A 13 9.96 -10.65 -2.03
N ILE A 14 9.45 -9.83 -2.95
CA ILE A 14 9.57 -8.37 -2.87
C ILE A 14 8.88 -7.84 -1.61
N THR A 15 7.73 -8.40 -1.22
CA THR A 15 7.03 -8.02 0.02
C THR A 15 7.83 -8.40 1.27
N ILE A 16 8.58 -9.51 1.25
CA ILE A 16 9.50 -9.87 2.35
C ILE A 16 10.63 -8.85 2.46
N VAL A 17 11.22 -8.45 1.33
CA VAL A 17 12.24 -7.39 1.30
C VAL A 17 11.66 -6.08 1.84
N TYR A 18 10.46 -5.72 1.41
CA TYR A 18 9.74 -4.56 1.92
C TYR A 18 9.52 -4.61 3.44
N ALA A 19 9.12 -5.76 3.99
CA ALA A 19 8.96 -5.96 5.42
C ALA A 19 10.27 -5.71 6.20
N ILE A 20 11.40 -6.19 5.66
CA ILE A 20 12.73 -5.96 6.25
C ILE A 20 13.06 -4.46 6.23
N LEU A 21 12.86 -3.79 5.09
CA LEU A 21 13.16 -2.35 4.96
C LEU A 21 12.29 -1.49 5.88
N ILE A 22 10.99 -1.80 6.00
CA ILE A 22 10.09 -1.15 6.96
C ILE A 22 10.58 -1.37 8.38
N SER A 23 10.96 -2.60 8.74
CA SER A 23 11.43 -2.92 10.09
C SER A 23 12.69 -2.12 10.45
N ILE A 24 13.65 -2.02 9.53
CA ILE A 24 14.84 -1.18 9.69
C ILE A 24 14.46 0.28 9.89
N SER A 25 13.55 0.82 9.06
CA SER A 25 13.06 2.20 9.18
C SER A 25 12.35 2.46 10.52
N ILE A 26 11.58 1.50 11.02
CA ILE A 26 10.95 1.57 12.34
C ILE A 26 12.00 1.60 13.45
N ILE A 27 12.98 0.70 13.43
CA ILE A 27 14.06 0.65 14.44
C ILE A 27 14.83 1.97 14.48
N ILE A 28 15.17 2.55 13.33
CA ILE A 28 15.84 3.86 13.24
C ILE A 28 14.97 4.95 13.87
N ARG A 29 13.67 4.97 13.55
CA ARG A 29 12.72 5.96 14.10
C ARG A 29 12.49 5.79 15.60
N LEU A 30 12.50 4.57 16.12
CA LEU A 30 12.45 4.30 17.57
C LEU A 30 13.67 4.84 18.31
N GLY A 31 14.83 4.90 17.63
CA GLY A 31 16.02 5.60 18.11
C GLY A 31 15.98 7.12 17.96
N ASN A 32 14.83 7.72 17.64
CA ASN A 32 14.64 9.15 17.32
C ASN A 32 15.51 9.67 16.17
N ALA A 33 16.00 8.78 15.30
CA ALA A 33 16.74 9.15 14.11
C ALA A 33 15.82 9.20 12.88
N ILE A 34 16.17 10.06 11.92
CA ILE A 34 15.47 10.14 10.64
C ILE A 34 16.05 9.05 9.72
N PRO A 35 15.22 8.16 9.14
CA PRO A 35 15.68 7.20 8.16
C PRO A 35 16.42 7.89 7.00
N PRO A 36 17.56 7.34 6.55
CA PRO A 36 18.31 7.94 5.46
C PRO A 36 17.48 7.93 4.17
N LYS A 37 17.58 8.98 3.35
CA LYS A 37 16.79 9.12 2.10
C LYS A 37 16.85 7.90 1.17
N PRO A 38 18.00 7.22 0.97
CA PRO A 38 18.05 6.00 0.17
C PRO A 38 17.19 4.86 0.73
N LEU A 39 17.10 4.72 2.05
CA LEU A 39 16.23 3.72 2.68
C LEU A 39 14.75 4.04 2.41
N LEU A 40 14.35 5.31 2.56
CA LEU A 40 12.99 5.75 2.26
C LEU A 40 12.64 5.49 0.79
N ALA A 41 13.53 5.81 -0.15
CA ALA A 41 13.32 5.53 -1.57
C ALA A 41 13.21 4.01 -1.85
N ALA A 42 14.03 3.18 -1.21
CA ALA A 42 13.97 1.73 -1.36
C ALA A 42 12.64 1.15 -0.83
N ILE A 43 12.13 1.66 0.30
CA ILE A 43 10.82 1.29 0.86
C ILE A 43 9.72 1.57 -0.16
N GLU A 44 9.69 2.75 -0.76
CA GLU A 44 8.66 3.13 -1.73
C GLU A 44 8.70 2.27 -3.01
N VAL A 45 9.89 2.05 -3.57
CA VAL A 45 10.05 1.20 -4.77
C VAL A 45 9.60 -0.24 -4.50
N THR A 46 10.01 -0.81 -3.36
CA THR A 46 9.65 -2.19 -2.98
C THR A 46 8.18 -2.34 -2.61
N TYR A 47 7.52 -1.26 -2.17
CA TYR A 47 6.09 -1.21 -1.93
C TYR A 47 5.26 -1.14 -3.22
N ILE A 48 5.68 -0.33 -4.21
CA ILE A 48 4.92 -0.11 -5.45
C ILE A 48 4.87 -1.37 -6.33
N LEU A 49 5.99 -2.11 -6.43
CA LEU A 49 6.12 -3.24 -7.36
C LEU A 49 5.06 -4.35 -7.15
N PRO A 50 4.81 -4.83 -5.91
CA PRO A 50 3.76 -5.82 -5.68
C PRO A 50 2.35 -5.30 -6.00
N ILE A 51 2.07 -4.01 -5.81
CA ILE A 51 0.73 -3.46 -6.08
C ILE A 51 0.48 -3.40 -7.59
N ILE A 52 1.50 -3.04 -8.39
CA ILE A 52 1.42 -3.15 -9.85
C ILE A 52 1.07 -4.58 -10.26
N TYR A 53 1.72 -5.57 -9.64
CA TYR A 53 1.39 -6.98 -9.88
C TYR A 53 -0.07 -7.31 -9.53
N ALA A 54 -0.60 -6.80 -8.41
CA ALA A 54 -2.01 -7.00 -8.04
C ALA A 54 -2.97 -6.45 -9.12
N VAL A 55 -2.69 -5.28 -9.69
CA VAL A 55 -3.47 -4.74 -10.83
C VAL A 55 -3.35 -5.60 -12.07
N MET A 56 -2.14 -6.09 -12.38
CA MET A 56 -1.95 -7.00 -13.50
C MET A 56 -2.77 -8.28 -13.33
N VAL A 57 -2.85 -8.81 -12.10
CA VAL A 57 -3.69 -9.98 -11.78
C VAL A 57 -5.15 -9.67 -12.06
N LEU A 58 -5.69 -8.55 -11.57
CA LEU A 58 -7.08 -8.14 -11.84
C LEU A 58 -7.37 -8.05 -13.35
N LYS A 59 -6.43 -7.51 -14.14
CA LYS A 59 -6.53 -7.46 -15.61
C LYS A 59 -6.61 -8.86 -16.22
N ARG A 60 -5.75 -9.78 -15.80
CA ARG A 60 -5.76 -11.17 -16.30
C ARG A 60 -7.05 -11.90 -15.95
N LEU A 61 -7.62 -11.62 -14.79
CA LEU A 61 -8.86 -12.25 -14.34
C LEU A 61 -10.11 -11.70 -15.04
N ASN A 62 -9.96 -10.76 -16.00
CA ASN A 62 -11.07 -10.12 -16.69
C ASN A 62 -12.10 -9.52 -15.70
N GLU A 63 -11.59 -8.94 -14.61
CA GLU A 63 -12.38 -8.18 -13.65
C GLU A 63 -12.98 -6.92 -14.30
N LYS A 64 -13.98 -6.33 -13.66
CA LYS A 64 -14.68 -5.15 -14.20
C LYS A 64 -13.69 -4.03 -14.51
N LYS A 65 -13.85 -3.36 -15.66
CA LYS A 65 -12.98 -2.23 -16.09
C LYS A 65 -12.87 -1.15 -15.01
N LEU A 66 -13.99 -0.85 -14.34
CA LEU A 66 -14.04 0.12 -13.25
C LEU A 66 -13.13 -0.30 -12.08
N THR A 67 -13.22 -1.55 -11.63
CA THR A 67 -12.36 -2.09 -10.56
C THR A 67 -10.89 -1.98 -10.94
N VAL A 68 -10.50 -2.43 -12.12
CA VAL A 68 -9.11 -2.32 -12.60
C VAL A 68 -8.65 -0.86 -12.64
N ALA A 69 -9.50 0.06 -13.11
CA ALA A 69 -9.21 1.49 -13.17
C ALA A 69 -9.03 2.08 -11.77
N THR A 70 -9.87 1.73 -10.80
CA THR A 70 -9.74 2.19 -9.41
C THR A 70 -8.39 1.79 -8.81
N TYR A 71 -7.98 0.53 -8.93
CA TYR A 71 -6.69 0.09 -8.40
C TYR A 71 -5.51 0.71 -9.16
N THR A 72 -5.65 0.89 -10.47
CA THR A 72 -4.62 1.58 -11.28
C THR A 72 -4.45 3.03 -10.84
N PHE A 73 -5.56 3.75 -10.67
CA PHE A 73 -5.56 5.14 -10.23
C PHE A 73 -5.01 5.28 -8.80
N ALA A 74 -5.36 4.37 -7.89
CA ALA A 74 -4.82 4.35 -6.54
C ALA A 74 -3.29 4.25 -6.54
N ILE A 75 -2.69 3.37 -7.36
CA ILE A 75 -1.23 3.28 -7.50
C ILE A 75 -0.63 4.59 -8.01
N PHE A 76 -1.17 5.15 -9.10
CA PHE A 76 -0.65 6.39 -9.66
C PHE A 76 -0.74 7.56 -8.68
N PHE A 77 -1.84 7.64 -7.94
CA PHE A 77 -2.03 8.63 -6.91
C PHE A 77 -1.01 8.48 -5.78
N ASP A 78 -0.77 7.25 -5.31
CA ASP A 78 0.20 6.98 -4.25
C ASP A 78 1.63 7.34 -4.68
N ILE A 79 2.02 6.97 -5.90
CA ILE A 79 3.30 7.38 -6.51
C ILE A 79 3.41 8.90 -6.58
N ALA A 80 2.35 9.59 -7.04
CA ALA A 80 2.35 11.04 -7.14
C ALA A 80 2.48 11.70 -5.76
N LEU A 81 1.82 11.16 -4.73
CA LEU A 81 1.89 11.63 -3.35
C LEU A 81 3.29 11.46 -2.76
N VAL A 82 3.94 10.33 -3.03
CA VAL A 82 5.33 10.05 -2.64
C VAL A 82 6.29 11.00 -3.34
N LEU A 83 6.18 11.18 -4.65
CA LEU A 83 7.02 12.12 -5.40
C LEU A 83 6.81 13.56 -4.90
N TYR A 84 5.56 13.95 -4.65
CA TYR A 84 5.25 15.25 -4.05
C TYR A 84 5.91 15.39 -2.68
N TYR A 85 5.97 14.33 -1.86
CA TYR A 85 6.72 14.30 -0.62
C TYR A 85 8.22 14.54 -0.79
N PHE A 86 8.85 13.87 -1.75
CA PHE A 86 10.30 13.99 -1.95
C PHE A 86 10.75 15.33 -2.52
N PHE A 87 9.96 15.96 -3.39
CA PHE A 87 10.36 17.20 -4.08
C PHE A 87 9.93 18.49 -3.37
N SER A 88 9.01 18.41 -2.40
CA SER A 88 8.44 19.58 -1.74
C SER A 88 9.29 20.02 -0.54
N LYS A 89 9.62 21.32 -0.47
CA LYS A 89 10.35 21.94 0.66
C LYS A 89 9.40 22.35 1.79
N PRO A 90 9.59 21.89 3.05
CA PRO A 90 8.62 22.10 4.13
C PRO A 90 8.13 23.54 4.26
N SER A 91 6.81 23.74 4.17
CA SER A 91 6.17 25.04 4.36
C SER A 91 4.73 24.89 4.87
N PRO A 92 4.14 25.92 5.50
CA PRO A 92 2.74 25.90 5.95
C PRO A 92 1.74 25.50 4.85
N GLY A 93 1.91 26.04 3.64
CA GLY A 93 1.08 25.70 2.49
C GLY A 93 1.18 24.24 2.06
N GLN A 94 2.35 23.60 2.25
CA GLN A 94 2.51 22.19 1.95
C GLN A 94 1.85 21.28 2.98
N TYR A 95 1.82 21.64 4.26
CA TYR A 95 1.08 20.85 5.26
C TYR A 95 -0.41 20.77 4.92
N ILE A 96 -1.00 21.90 4.49
CA ILE A 96 -2.38 21.94 4.00
C ILE A 96 -2.54 21.05 2.76
N ALA A 97 -1.60 21.12 1.81
CA ALA A 97 -1.63 20.24 0.64
C ALA A 97 -1.54 18.76 1.01
N TYR A 98 -0.70 18.36 1.98
CA TYR A 98 -0.65 16.98 2.49
C TYR A 98 -1.93 16.54 3.16
N LEU A 99 -2.62 17.42 3.89
CA LEU A 99 -3.92 17.11 4.46
C LEU A 99 -4.96 16.82 3.37
N VAL A 100 -5.02 17.68 2.34
CA VAL A 100 -5.93 17.51 1.20
C VAL A 100 -5.61 16.21 0.44
N LEU A 101 -4.33 15.98 0.13
CA LEU A 101 -3.88 14.75 -0.54
C LEU A 101 -4.12 13.51 0.32
N GLY A 102 -3.96 13.60 1.64
CA GLY A 102 -4.26 12.53 2.59
C GLY A 102 -5.75 12.18 2.62
N ALA A 103 -6.63 13.18 2.65
CA ALA A 103 -8.08 12.98 2.58
C ALA A 103 -8.52 12.36 1.25
N LEU A 104 -7.90 12.79 0.14
CA LEU A 104 -8.10 12.17 -1.17
C LEU A 104 -7.63 10.71 -1.18
N SER A 105 -6.47 10.41 -0.59
CA SER A 105 -5.97 9.03 -0.44
C SER A 105 -6.99 8.16 0.30
N VAL A 106 -7.48 8.61 1.46
CA VAL A 106 -8.51 7.90 2.24
C VAL A 106 -9.76 7.65 1.41
N THR A 107 -10.22 8.64 0.64
CA THR A 107 -11.39 8.50 -0.24
C THR A 107 -11.16 7.43 -1.30
N LEU A 108 -10.00 7.44 -1.95
CA LEU A 108 -9.62 6.45 -2.95
C LEU A 108 -9.53 5.04 -2.38
N ILE A 109 -8.99 4.89 -1.16
CA ILE A 109 -8.91 3.60 -0.48
C ILE A 109 -10.31 3.06 -0.15
N ASN A 110 -11.24 3.92 0.27
CA ASN A 110 -12.64 3.51 0.48
C ASN A 110 -13.28 3.00 -0.82
N ILE A 111 -13.08 3.71 -1.94
CA ILE A 111 -13.55 3.26 -3.25
C ILE A 111 -12.88 1.92 -3.63
N MET A 112 -11.59 1.76 -3.37
CA MET A 112 -10.85 0.51 -3.62
C MET A 112 -11.41 -0.68 -2.81
N ILE A 113 -11.76 -0.47 -1.54
CA ILE A 113 -12.42 -1.48 -0.69
C ILE A 113 -13.79 -1.84 -1.25
N ILE A 114 -14.61 -0.85 -1.61
CA ILE A 114 -15.94 -1.08 -2.24
C ILE A 114 -15.78 -1.89 -3.52
N GLN A 115 -14.78 -1.57 -4.35
CA GLN A 115 -14.49 -2.32 -5.57
C GLN A 115 -13.97 -3.73 -5.29
N ALA A 116 -13.25 -3.95 -4.19
CA ALA A 116 -12.81 -5.29 -3.76
C ALA A 116 -14.00 -6.22 -3.49
N PHE A 117 -15.05 -5.72 -2.83
CA PHE A 117 -16.29 -6.47 -2.61
C PHE A 117 -17.06 -6.79 -3.90
N ASN A 118 -16.77 -6.06 -4.98
CA ASN A 118 -17.41 -6.23 -6.29
C ASN A 118 -16.61 -7.10 -7.28
N LEU A 119 -15.51 -7.71 -6.84
CA LEU A 119 -14.73 -8.65 -7.64
C LEU A 119 -15.57 -9.89 -7.98
N LYS A 120 -15.50 -10.33 -9.23
CA LYS A 120 -16.13 -11.57 -9.69
C LYS A 120 -15.51 -12.78 -8.99
N THR A 121 -14.20 -12.74 -8.79
CA THR A 121 -13.42 -13.83 -8.25
C THR A 121 -13.51 -13.89 -6.72
N ARG A 122 -14.51 -14.60 -6.18
CA ARG A 122 -14.79 -14.66 -4.73
C ARG A 122 -13.60 -15.10 -3.87
N GLN A 123 -12.73 -15.98 -4.39
CA GLN A 123 -11.59 -16.52 -3.64
C GLN A 123 -10.53 -15.46 -3.31
N ILE A 124 -10.45 -14.36 -4.07
CA ILE A 124 -9.48 -13.27 -3.84
C ILE A 124 -10.10 -12.03 -3.21
N VAL A 125 -11.44 -11.95 -3.08
CA VAL A 125 -12.14 -10.81 -2.44
C VAL A 125 -11.59 -10.53 -1.05
N ARG A 126 -11.54 -11.56 -0.17
CA ARG A 126 -11.05 -11.40 1.21
C ARG A 126 -9.63 -10.84 1.27
N PRO A 127 -8.64 -11.40 0.55
CA PRO A 127 -7.30 -10.83 0.52
C PRO A 127 -7.25 -9.36 0.06
N PHE A 128 -8.00 -8.98 -0.97
CA PHE A 128 -8.07 -7.58 -1.44
C PHE A 128 -8.75 -6.65 -0.42
N CYS A 129 -9.83 -7.09 0.24
CA CYS A 129 -10.49 -6.32 1.29
C CYS A 129 -9.57 -6.09 2.49
N VAL A 130 -8.89 -7.14 2.98
CA VAL A 130 -7.94 -7.03 4.12
C VAL A 130 -6.83 -6.05 3.79
N TYR A 131 -6.27 -6.12 2.57
CA TYR A 131 -5.30 -5.13 2.10
C TYR A 131 -5.84 -3.70 2.15
N GLY A 132 -7.05 -3.48 1.61
CA GLY A 132 -7.67 -2.16 1.63
C GLY A 132 -7.93 -1.64 3.06
N PHE A 133 -8.44 -2.48 3.97
CA PHE A 133 -8.69 -2.09 5.36
C PHE A 133 -7.42 -1.73 6.13
N VAL A 134 -6.35 -2.50 5.97
CA VAL A 134 -5.06 -2.19 6.58
C VAL A 134 -4.52 -0.86 6.02
N PHE A 135 -4.64 -0.65 4.72
CA PHE A 135 -4.19 0.59 4.12
C PHE A 135 -5.01 1.80 4.58
N LEU A 136 -6.32 1.63 4.77
CA LEU A 136 -7.21 2.64 5.36
C LEU A 136 -6.80 2.97 6.80
N LEU A 137 -6.49 1.96 7.61
CA LEU A 137 -6.03 2.13 8.99
C LEU A 137 -4.73 2.94 9.04
N ILE A 138 -3.77 2.64 8.17
CA ILE A 138 -2.50 3.38 8.08
C ILE A 138 -2.73 4.83 7.63
N ALA A 139 -3.58 5.04 6.61
CA ALA A 139 -3.93 6.38 6.15
C ALA A 139 -4.61 7.20 7.26
N PHE A 140 -5.47 6.58 8.06
CA PHE A 140 -6.08 7.19 9.24
C PHE A 140 -5.02 7.61 10.28
N PHE A 141 -4.11 6.71 10.68
CA PHE A 141 -3.03 7.06 11.61
C PHE A 141 -2.11 8.16 11.08
N LYS A 142 -1.81 8.18 9.77
CA LYS A 142 -1.05 9.26 9.13
C LYS A 142 -1.78 10.60 9.22
N LEU A 143 -3.10 10.61 8.99
CA LEU A 143 -3.93 11.82 9.09
C LEU A 143 -4.01 12.33 10.53
N VAL A 144 -4.22 11.44 11.50
CA VAL A 144 -4.18 11.76 12.93
C VAL A 144 -2.81 12.33 13.32
N GLY A 145 -1.73 11.70 12.87
CA GLY A 145 -0.37 12.22 13.05
C GLY A 145 -0.19 13.64 12.50
N LEU A 146 -0.65 13.91 11.27
CA LEU A 146 -0.60 15.24 10.65
C LEU A 146 -1.33 16.30 11.51
N LEU A 147 -2.50 15.96 12.06
CA LEU A 147 -3.24 16.86 12.96
C LEU A 147 -2.50 17.15 14.27
N PHE A 148 -1.84 16.14 14.84
CA PHE A 148 -0.97 16.33 16.02
C PHE A 148 0.26 17.17 15.71
N MET A 149 0.83 17.05 14.50
CA MET A 149 1.99 17.85 14.11
C MET A 149 1.65 19.35 14.03
N ILE A 150 0.45 19.67 13.54
CA ILE A 150 -0.06 21.06 13.45
C ILE A 150 -0.27 21.68 14.84
N SER A 151 -0.59 20.86 15.85
CA SER A 151 -0.88 21.34 17.20
C SER A 151 0.32 21.34 18.17
N HIS A 152 1.35 20.50 17.95
CA HIS A 152 2.40 20.25 18.95
C HIS A 152 3.85 20.40 18.43
N TYR A 153 4.09 20.88 17.21
CA TYR A 153 5.45 21.18 16.65
C TYR A 153 6.52 20.10 16.98
N GLY A 154 6.24 18.84 16.70
CA GLY A 154 7.16 17.73 16.95
C GLY A 154 7.06 16.62 15.91
N ASN A 155 8.01 15.68 15.89
CA ASN A 155 8.09 14.57 14.93
C ASN A 155 7.03 13.46 15.16
N THR A 156 5.83 13.85 15.60
CA THR A 156 4.78 13.00 16.19
C THR A 156 4.06 12.10 15.18
N ILE A 157 4.11 12.40 13.87
CA ILE A 157 3.50 11.58 12.81
C ILE A 157 4.11 10.20 12.75
N PHE A 158 5.43 10.13 12.87
CA PHE A 158 6.16 8.88 12.77
C PHE A 158 5.94 8.01 14.00
N ALA A 159 5.90 8.59 15.20
CA ALA A 159 5.58 7.86 16.43
C ALA A 159 4.17 7.24 16.38
N ALA A 160 3.19 7.95 15.83
CA ALA A 160 1.79 7.49 15.75
C ALA A 160 1.56 6.38 14.71
N THR A 161 2.45 6.24 13.72
CA THR A 161 2.25 5.33 12.56
C THR A 161 3.06 4.04 12.65
N ILE A 162 4.13 4.02 13.47
CA ILE A 162 5.03 2.86 13.66
C ILE A 162 4.28 1.52 13.86
N PRO A 163 3.26 1.39 14.73
CA PRO A 163 2.60 0.12 14.95
C PRO A 163 1.79 -0.36 13.74
N ALA A 164 1.23 0.57 12.96
CA ALA A 164 0.36 0.27 11.84
C ALA A 164 1.13 -0.07 10.55
N GLU A 165 2.34 0.48 10.37
CA GLU A 165 3.14 0.25 9.16
C GLU A 165 3.58 -1.22 9.00
N ILE A 166 3.79 -1.96 10.09
CA ILE A 166 4.10 -3.41 10.06
C ILE A 166 2.94 -4.24 9.52
N LEU A 167 1.70 -3.77 9.67
CA LEU A 167 0.54 -4.50 9.19
C LEU A 167 0.47 -4.51 7.65
N LEU A 168 1.07 -3.52 6.99
CA LEU A 168 1.05 -3.40 5.53
C LEU A 168 1.74 -4.57 4.80
N PRO A 169 3.00 -4.94 5.11
CA PRO A 169 3.61 -6.11 4.51
C PRO A 169 2.86 -7.41 4.86
N ILE A 170 2.27 -7.52 6.05
CA ILE A 170 1.47 -8.69 6.43
C ILE A 170 0.22 -8.81 5.54
N ALA A 171 -0.50 -7.71 5.34
CA ALA A 171 -1.64 -7.64 4.43
C ALA A 171 -1.25 -7.95 2.97
N MET A 172 -0.12 -7.43 2.51
CA MET A 172 0.41 -7.72 1.17
C MET A 172 0.77 -9.20 1.02
N LEU A 173 1.43 -9.81 2.01
CA LEU A 173 1.71 -11.26 1.99
C LEU A 173 0.41 -12.05 1.91
N TYR A 174 -0.58 -11.71 2.74
CA TYR A 174 -1.90 -12.36 2.70
C TYR A 174 -2.57 -12.21 1.32
N LEU A 175 -2.50 -11.03 0.70
CA LEU A 175 -2.95 -10.77 -0.66
C LEU A 175 -2.28 -11.69 -1.68
N PHE A 176 -0.94 -11.73 -1.71
CA PHE A 176 -0.22 -12.48 -2.74
C PHE A 176 -0.26 -13.99 -2.51
N PHE A 177 -0.31 -14.47 -1.27
CA PHE A 177 -0.59 -15.88 -1.00
C PHE A 177 -1.99 -16.27 -1.45
N GLY A 178 -3.00 -15.41 -1.23
CA GLY A 178 -4.37 -15.61 -1.72
C GLY A 178 -4.42 -15.68 -3.25
N ILE A 179 -3.79 -14.73 -3.94
CA ILE A 179 -3.66 -14.72 -5.41
C ILE A 179 -2.94 -15.98 -5.90
N LYS A 180 -1.80 -16.34 -5.31
CA LYS A 180 -1.03 -17.51 -5.70
C LYS A 180 -1.84 -18.80 -5.55
N LYS A 181 -2.56 -18.95 -4.43
CA LYS A 181 -3.45 -20.10 -4.20
C LYS A 181 -4.52 -20.19 -5.29
N TYR A 182 -5.20 -19.08 -5.57
CA TYR A 182 -6.20 -19.01 -6.64
C TYR A 182 -5.62 -19.42 -8.00
N LEU A 183 -4.48 -18.84 -8.38
CA LEU A 183 -3.83 -19.14 -9.66
C LEU A 183 -3.41 -20.61 -9.79
N LYS A 184 -2.97 -21.23 -8.70
CA LYS A 184 -2.64 -22.65 -8.66
C LYS A 184 -3.90 -23.51 -8.92
N ASN A 185 -5.03 -23.16 -8.32
CA ASN A 185 -6.28 -23.90 -8.49
C ASN A 185 -6.81 -23.79 -9.93
N VAL A 186 -6.72 -22.60 -10.54
CA VAL A 186 -7.07 -22.41 -11.97
C VAL A 186 -6.18 -23.26 -12.88
N GLU A 187 -4.88 -23.32 -12.61
CA GLU A 187 -3.94 -24.16 -13.38
C GLU A 187 -4.21 -25.66 -13.21
N ALA A 188 -4.79 -26.07 -12.08
CA ALA A 188 -5.20 -27.44 -11.81
C ALA A 188 -6.61 -27.80 -12.33
N GLY A 189 -7.39 -26.82 -12.84
CA GLY A 189 -8.76 -27.03 -13.29
C GLY A 189 -9.80 -27.09 -12.15
N GLU A 190 -9.46 -26.57 -10.98
CA GLU A 190 -10.26 -26.67 -9.74
C GLU A 190 -11.01 -25.36 -9.38
N ALA A 191 -10.92 -24.31 -10.20
CA ALA A 191 -11.41 -22.96 -9.89
C ALA A 191 -12.16 -22.30 -11.04
#